data_AF-A0A945WHG4-F1
#
_entry.id   AF-A0A945WHG4-F1
#
_cell.length_a   1.000
_cell.length_b   1.000
_cell.length_c   1.000
_cell.angle_alpha   90.00
_cell.angle_beta   90.00
_cell.angle_gamma   90.00
#
_symmetry.space_group_name_H-M   'P 1'
#
loop_
_entity.id
_entity.type
_entity.pdbx_description
1 polymer ?
#
loop_
_entity_poly.entity_id
_entity_poly.type
_entity_poly.pdbx_seq_one_letter_code
_entity_poly.pdbx_strand_id
1 'polypeptide(L)'
;MKKLSIVWIGLLLIGCGSPDQGQVNSDEVHRQTDWRCSVLGILQLDTLADEWNQATFIEVSSSTPLQQLSDRLFEVAFTGDSKVFASDIFGVVDIESALTPEGLLEELKVIDTTSIEDLQTGKLRDTVIDLSFTQDEVSALRIFCSIDGETSQLNPRYAGIGSQVFDHESGRLRGLSFKFYVQVGEGMSLGSSSESLVMQTDSMGLFRPMAFLMHNEDSDRGISDIAREKFGSETNQVQCSFDLHYDNSNGRFYLQELKLSLVEQPL
;
A
#
# COMPACT_ATOMS: atom_id res chain seq x y z
N MET A 1 -2.66 38.93 59.37
CA MET A 1 -2.84 39.49 58.00
C MET A 1 -2.37 38.44 57.01
N LYS A 2 -3.18 38.23 55.95
CA LYS A 2 -3.19 37.07 55.04
C LYS A 2 -1.83 36.84 54.37
N LYS A 3 -1.29 35.62 54.46
CA LYS A 3 -0.16 35.19 53.61
C LYS A 3 -0.74 34.61 52.33
N LEU A 4 -0.44 35.28 51.22
CA LEU A 4 -0.81 34.92 49.86
C LEU A 4 0.05 33.71 49.43
N SER A 5 -0.58 32.58 49.15
CA SER A 5 0.07 31.44 48.51
C SER A 5 0.18 31.70 47.02
N ILE A 6 1.40 31.89 46.51
CA ILE A 6 1.69 31.90 45.06
C ILE A 6 2.22 30.51 44.72
N VAL A 7 1.36 29.70 44.09
CA VAL A 7 1.74 28.43 43.47
C VAL A 7 2.40 28.77 42.14
N TRP A 8 3.71 28.55 42.05
CA TRP A 8 4.45 28.61 40.79
C TRP A 8 4.21 27.30 40.03
N ILE A 9 3.38 27.35 38.99
CA ILE A 9 3.28 26.27 38.01
C ILE A 9 4.48 26.42 37.08
N GLY A 10 5.54 25.63 37.33
CA GLY A 10 6.65 25.48 36.41
C GLY A 10 6.18 24.68 35.20
N LEU A 11 6.12 25.33 34.04
CA LEU A 11 6.00 24.66 32.74
C LEU A 11 7.32 23.89 32.51
N LEU A 12 7.28 22.57 32.68
CA LEU A 12 8.33 21.66 32.23
C LEU A 12 8.25 21.52 30.71
N LEU A 13 8.95 22.40 29.99
CA LEU A 13 9.38 22.14 28.62
C LEU A 13 10.49 21.09 28.68
N ILE A 14 10.13 19.82 28.57
CA ILE A 14 11.10 18.75 28.30
C ILE A 14 11.46 18.87 26.82
N GLY A 15 12.48 19.68 26.55
CA GLY A 15 13.20 19.64 25.29
C GLY A 15 14.10 18.39 25.26
N CYS A 16 13.72 17.40 24.47
CA CYS A 16 14.68 16.45 23.93
C CYS A 16 15.49 17.20 22.86
N GLY A 17 16.76 17.48 23.16
CA GLY A 17 17.67 18.14 22.24
C GLY A 17 18.03 17.23 21.06
N SER A 18 17.85 17.74 19.84
CA SER A 18 18.55 17.24 18.65
C SER A 18 19.91 17.93 18.55
N PRO A 19 21.00 17.21 18.22
CA PRO A 19 22.26 17.84 17.85
C PRO A 19 22.21 18.35 16.40
N ASP A 20 22.98 19.41 16.14
CA ASP A 20 23.23 20.11 14.86
C ASP A 20 22.09 20.96 14.27
N GLN A 21 22.00 22.20 14.75
CA GLN A 21 21.43 23.31 13.99
C GLN A 21 22.48 23.86 13.00
N GLY A 22 22.63 23.16 11.87
CA GLY A 22 22.80 23.87 10.60
C GLY A 22 21.50 24.61 10.30
N GLN A 23 21.55 25.76 9.62
CA GLN A 23 20.36 26.51 9.22
C GLN A 23 19.42 25.61 8.40
N VAL A 24 18.39 25.07 9.05
CA VAL A 24 17.29 24.37 8.37
C VAL A 24 16.47 25.45 7.67
N ASN A 25 16.52 25.46 6.34
CA ASN A 25 15.67 26.32 5.51
C ASN A 25 14.20 26.08 5.91
N SER A 26 13.38 27.13 5.93
CA SER A 26 11.95 27.00 6.28
C SER A 26 11.19 26.01 5.38
N ASP A 27 11.70 25.74 4.17
CA ASP A 27 11.17 24.72 3.26
C ASP A 27 11.35 23.28 3.77
N GLU A 28 12.36 23.00 4.60
CA GLU A 28 12.59 21.65 5.14
C GLU A 28 11.66 21.30 6.30
N VAL A 29 11.07 22.30 6.98
CA VAL A 29 10.16 22.11 8.13
C VAL A 29 8.80 21.56 7.69
N HIS A 30 8.44 21.69 6.42
CA HIS A 30 7.19 21.18 5.84
C HIS A 30 7.38 19.92 4.99
N ARG A 31 8.61 19.39 4.87
CA ARG A 31 8.86 18.17 4.11
C ARG A 31 8.35 16.99 4.91
N GLN A 32 7.48 16.17 4.31
CA GLN A 32 7.00 14.96 4.96
C GLN A 32 8.20 14.07 5.35
N THR A 33 8.26 13.64 6.61
CA THR A 33 9.33 12.75 7.11
C THR A 33 9.17 11.34 6.54
N ASP A 34 10.25 10.67 6.16
CA ASP A 34 10.23 9.29 5.66
C ASP A 34 9.40 8.35 6.54
N TRP A 35 8.76 7.36 5.91
CA TRP A 35 7.94 6.37 6.62
C TRP A 35 8.62 5.00 6.63
N ARG A 36 8.58 4.33 7.78
CA ARG A 36 9.16 3.00 7.96
C ARG A 36 8.22 2.07 8.74
N CYS A 37 8.23 0.81 8.34
CA CYS A 37 7.48 -0.24 9.01
C CYS A 37 8.20 -1.58 8.87
N SER A 38 8.43 -2.26 10.00
CA SER A 38 8.83 -3.66 10.01
C SER A 38 7.59 -4.54 10.01
N VAL A 39 7.56 -5.55 9.16
CA VAL A 39 6.49 -6.55 9.06
C VAL A 39 7.05 -7.91 9.46
N LEU A 40 6.31 -8.62 10.30
CA LEU A 40 6.58 -9.99 10.68
C LEU A 40 5.28 -10.80 10.59
N GLY A 41 5.33 -11.94 9.92
CA GLY A 41 4.18 -12.83 9.80
C GLY A 41 4.51 -14.26 9.45
N ILE A 42 3.49 -15.11 9.43
CA ILE A 42 3.55 -16.48 8.96
C ILE A 42 2.87 -16.54 7.60
N LEU A 43 3.61 -17.02 6.60
CA LEU A 43 3.12 -17.28 5.26
C LEU A 43 2.72 -18.75 5.14
N GLN A 44 1.48 -18.97 4.70
CA GLN A 44 1.01 -20.22 4.13
C GLN A 44 1.35 -20.21 2.64
N LEU A 45 2.21 -21.14 2.21
CA LEU A 45 2.61 -21.27 0.81
C LEU A 45 1.55 -22.04 0.02
N ASP A 46 1.34 -21.64 -1.23
CA ASP A 46 0.39 -22.30 -2.11
C ASP A 46 0.86 -23.71 -2.46
N THR A 47 0.01 -24.70 -2.24
CA THR A 47 0.27 -26.11 -2.58
C THR A 47 -0.34 -26.51 -3.91
N LEU A 48 -1.19 -25.66 -4.49
CA LEU A 48 -1.82 -25.92 -5.78
C LEU A 48 -0.92 -25.42 -6.91
N ALA A 49 -0.85 -26.20 -7.98
CA ALA A 49 -0.20 -25.79 -9.22
C ALA A 49 -1.29 -25.27 -10.17
N ASP A 50 -1.68 -24.01 -9.99
CA ASP A 50 -2.59 -23.31 -10.90
C ASP A 50 -1.87 -22.15 -11.62
N GLU A 51 -2.59 -21.20 -12.19
CA GLU A 51 -2.00 -20.06 -12.93
C GLU A 51 -1.33 -19.04 -12.00
N TRP A 52 -1.72 -19.03 -10.72
CA TRP A 52 -1.22 -18.11 -9.72
C TRP A 52 -0.40 -18.86 -8.67
N ASN A 53 0.60 -18.18 -8.11
CA ASN A 53 1.34 -18.66 -6.96
C ASN A 53 1.10 -17.67 -5.82
N GLN A 54 0.39 -18.11 -4.78
CA GLN A 54 -0.03 -17.25 -3.68
C GLN A 54 0.56 -17.66 -2.33
N ALA A 55 1.46 -16.85 -1.77
CA ALA A 55 1.91 -16.99 -0.39
C ALA A 55 1.06 -16.09 0.52
N THR A 56 0.16 -16.67 1.31
CA THR A 56 -0.84 -15.92 2.11
C THR A 56 -0.39 -15.71 3.55
N PHE A 57 -0.50 -14.49 4.08
CA PHE A 57 -0.30 -14.23 5.49
C PHE A 57 -1.47 -14.78 6.32
N ILE A 58 -1.20 -15.74 7.19
CA ILE A 58 -2.18 -16.27 8.16
C ILE A 58 -2.05 -15.59 9.52
N GLU A 59 -0.86 -15.10 9.84
CA GLU A 59 -0.58 -14.26 11.00
C GLU A 59 0.33 -13.11 10.56
N VAL A 60 0.05 -11.90 11.02
CA VAL A 60 0.86 -10.73 10.67
C VAL A 60 0.81 -9.66 11.75
N SER A 61 1.97 -9.06 11.97
CA SER A 61 2.19 -7.92 12.84
C SER A 61 3.03 -6.88 12.11
N SER A 62 2.76 -5.61 12.38
CA SER A 62 3.50 -4.48 11.81
C SER A 62 3.88 -3.51 12.92
N SER A 63 5.07 -2.91 12.81
CA SER A 63 5.54 -1.93 13.81
C SER A 63 4.77 -0.61 13.76
N THR A 64 4.20 -0.30 12.59
CA THR A 64 3.49 0.95 12.27
C THR A 64 2.21 0.61 11.51
N PRO A 65 1.13 1.41 11.63
CA PRO A 65 -0.06 1.23 10.80
C PRO A 65 0.24 1.39 9.30
N LEU A 66 -0.13 0.41 8.49
CA LEU A 66 0.09 0.44 7.05
C LEU A 66 -0.84 1.43 6.32
N GLN A 67 -1.94 1.85 6.95
CA GLN A 67 -2.79 2.92 6.43
C GLN A 67 -1.99 4.20 6.16
N GLN A 68 -0.97 4.50 6.99
CA GLN A 68 -0.12 5.67 6.77
C GLN A 68 0.67 5.58 5.46
N LEU A 69 1.01 4.37 4.99
CA LEU A 69 1.65 4.18 3.69
C LEU A 69 0.66 4.44 2.56
N SER A 70 -0.56 3.90 2.63
CA SER A 70 -1.56 4.14 1.59
C SER A 70 -1.93 5.61 1.48
N ASP A 71 -2.09 6.29 2.62
CA ASP A 71 -2.37 7.72 2.67
C ASP A 71 -1.27 8.53 1.98
N ARG A 72 0.00 8.25 2.29
CA ARG A 72 1.16 8.91 1.67
C ARG A 72 1.24 8.67 0.17
N LEU A 73 1.05 7.43 -0.27
CA LEU A 73 1.09 7.11 -1.70
C LEU A 73 -0.06 7.79 -2.44
N PHE A 74 -1.23 7.93 -1.81
CA PHE A 74 -2.35 8.69 -2.36
C PHE A 74 -1.97 10.18 -2.49
N GLU A 75 -1.46 10.81 -1.43
CA GLU A 75 -1.05 12.22 -1.45
C GLU A 75 0.03 12.51 -2.50
N VAL A 76 1.05 11.64 -2.59
CA VAL A 76 2.14 11.78 -3.56
C VAL A 76 1.66 11.72 -5.01
N ALA A 77 0.58 11.00 -5.29
CA ALA A 77 0.00 10.94 -6.62
C ALA A 77 -0.46 12.32 -7.13
N PHE A 78 -0.71 13.27 -6.23
CA PHE A 78 -1.16 14.63 -6.55
C PHE A 78 -0.06 15.69 -6.46
N THR A 79 1.17 15.35 -6.03
CA THR A 79 2.24 16.37 -5.94
C THR A 79 2.88 16.69 -7.29
N GLY A 80 2.80 15.76 -8.25
CA GLY A 80 3.48 15.85 -9.54
C GLY A 80 4.95 15.42 -9.52
N ASP A 81 5.48 15.03 -8.35
CA ASP A 81 6.87 14.56 -8.19
C ASP A 81 7.05 13.09 -8.58
N SER A 82 5.95 12.33 -8.60
CA SER A 82 5.93 10.92 -9.00
C SER A 82 5.14 10.76 -10.29
N LYS A 83 5.55 9.81 -11.14
CA LYS A 83 4.75 9.44 -12.30
C LYS A 83 3.54 8.62 -11.83
N VAL A 84 2.36 9.02 -12.29
CA VAL A 84 1.11 8.33 -12.03
C VAL A 84 0.54 7.80 -13.33
N PHE A 85 -0.10 6.64 -13.29
CA PHE A 85 -0.69 5.99 -14.44
C PHE A 85 -2.14 5.61 -14.15
N ALA A 86 -2.99 5.67 -15.17
CA ALA A 86 -4.35 5.15 -15.11
C ALA A 86 -4.35 3.61 -15.07
N SER A 87 -5.47 3.06 -14.62
CA SER A 87 -5.82 1.67 -14.91
C SER A 87 -6.46 1.56 -16.29
N ASP A 88 -6.13 0.52 -17.04
CA ASP A 88 -6.87 0.16 -18.25
C ASP A 88 -8.25 -0.45 -17.91
N ILE A 89 -9.00 -0.83 -18.95
CA ILE A 89 -10.34 -1.42 -18.80
C ILE A 89 -10.34 -2.77 -18.07
N PHE A 90 -9.19 -3.42 -17.93
CA PHE A 90 -9.00 -4.68 -17.21
C PHE A 90 -8.40 -4.47 -15.81
N GLY A 91 -8.16 -3.21 -15.42
CA GLY A 91 -7.54 -2.87 -14.15
C GLY A 91 -6.03 -3.10 -14.15
N VAL A 92 -5.37 -3.20 -15.30
CA VAL A 92 -3.92 -3.31 -15.45
C VAL A 92 -3.32 -1.91 -15.63
N VAL A 93 -2.07 -1.72 -15.21
CA VAL A 93 -1.39 -0.42 -15.35
C VAL A 93 -1.20 -0.06 -16.83
N ASP A 94 -1.71 1.11 -17.24
CA ASP A 94 -1.43 1.68 -18.56
C ASP A 94 -0.19 2.59 -18.49
N ILE A 95 0.97 1.97 -18.70
CA ILE A 95 2.28 2.62 -18.61
C ILE A 95 2.47 3.72 -19.69
N GLU A 96 1.74 3.64 -20.80
CA GLU A 96 1.84 4.62 -21.87
C GLU A 96 1.08 5.92 -21.53
N SER A 97 0.12 5.83 -20.61
CA SER A 97 -0.76 6.92 -20.19
C SER A 97 -0.36 7.49 -18.83
N ALA A 98 0.73 8.25 -18.81
CA ALA A 98 1.11 9.01 -17.62
C ALA A 98 0.14 10.19 -17.39
N LEU A 99 -0.36 10.30 -16.16
CA LEU A 99 -1.32 11.32 -15.74
C LEU A 99 -0.62 12.48 -15.03
N THR A 100 -1.12 13.71 -15.27
CA THR A 100 -0.84 14.85 -14.39
C THR A 100 -1.77 14.81 -13.17
N PRO A 101 -1.50 15.57 -12.10
CA PRO A 101 -2.42 15.65 -10.96
C PRO A 101 -3.85 16.04 -11.34
N GLU A 102 -4.02 16.95 -12.31
CA GLU A 102 -5.35 17.33 -12.82
C GLU A 102 -6.00 16.18 -13.60
N GLY A 103 -5.23 15.48 -14.43
CA GLY A 103 -5.72 14.30 -15.16
C GLY A 103 -6.12 13.16 -14.22
N LEU A 104 -5.37 12.94 -13.14
CA LEU A 104 -5.74 11.99 -12.09
C LEU A 104 -7.04 12.40 -11.40
N LEU A 105 -7.20 13.68 -11.06
CA LEU A 105 -8.44 14.17 -10.46
C LEU A 105 -9.65 13.97 -11.38
N GLU A 106 -9.48 14.14 -12.69
CA GLU A 106 -10.52 13.86 -13.68
C GLU A 106 -10.84 12.36 -13.78
N GLU A 107 -9.82 11.50 -13.78
CA GLU A 107 -9.98 10.05 -13.83
C GLU A 107 -10.72 9.50 -12.60
N LEU A 108 -10.44 10.03 -11.41
CA LEU A 108 -11.10 9.60 -10.18
C LEU A 108 -12.54 10.10 -10.06
N LYS A 109 -12.93 11.13 -10.82
CA LYS A 109 -14.28 11.69 -10.81
C LYS A 109 -15.20 10.83 -11.68
N VAL A 110 -15.84 9.85 -11.07
CA VAL A 110 -17.01 9.19 -11.67
C VAL A 110 -18.24 10.05 -11.42
N ILE A 111 -18.63 10.86 -12.41
CA ILE A 111 -19.89 11.64 -12.35
C ILE A 111 -21.01 10.75 -12.86
N ASP A 112 -21.79 10.16 -11.94
CA ASP A 112 -23.05 9.50 -12.30
C ASP A 112 -24.22 10.46 -12.01
N THR A 113 -24.67 11.18 -13.04
CA THR A 113 -25.90 11.98 -12.96
C THR A 113 -27.10 11.05 -13.00
N THR A 114 -27.63 10.69 -11.83
CA THR A 114 -28.93 10.03 -11.72
C THR A 114 -30.01 11.09 -11.47
N SER A 115 -30.93 11.24 -12.42
CA SER A 115 -32.10 12.11 -12.22
C SER A 115 -33.09 11.39 -11.30
N ILE A 116 -33.23 11.88 -10.07
CA ILE A 116 -34.19 11.35 -9.09
C ILE A 116 -35.43 12.23 -9.12
N GLU A 117 -36.60 11.65 -9.36
CA GLU A 117 -37.87 12.36 -9.27
C GLU A 117 -38.22 12.61 -7.80
N ASP A 118 -38.33 13.89 -7.41
CA ASP A 118 -38.80 14.31 -6.09
C ASP A 118 -40.29 13.97 -5.96
N LEU A 119 -40.60 12.88 -5.25
CA LEU A 119 -41.95 12.35 -5.08
C LEU A 119 -42.94 13.32 -4.39
N GLN A 120 -42.46 14.40 -3.74
CA GLN A 120 -43.33 15.44 -3.19
C GLN A 120 -43.64 16.55 -4.19
N THR A 121 -42.73 16.85 -5.12
CA THR A 121 -42.86 18.01 -6.02
C THR A 121 -43.02 17.65 -7.49
N GLY A 122 -42.84 16.37 -7.87
CA GLY A 122 -42.91 15.87 -9.26
C GLY A 122 -41.81 16.43 -10.15
N LYS A 123 -40.75 17.00 -9.57
CA LYS A 123 -39.61 17.56 -10.31
C LYS A 123 -38.45 16.57 -10.32
N LEU A 124 -37.91 16.31 -11.50
CA LEU A 124 -36.60 15.68 -11.65
C LEU A 124 -35.57 16.61 -11.00
N ARG A 125 -34.93 16.14 -9.93
CA ARG A 125 -33.74 16.77 -9.38
C ARG A 125 -32.53 16.01 -9.92
N ASP A 126 -31.65 16.73 -10.59
CA ASP A 126 -30.32 16.23 -10.85
C ASP A 126 -29.61 16.09 -9.51
N THR A 127 -29.52 14.87 -9.03
CA THR A 127 -28.70 14.56 -7.86
C THR A 127 -27.40 14.05 -8.44
N VAL A 128 -26.37 14.87 -8.40
CA VAL A 128 -25.01 14.42 -8.70
C VAL A 128 -24.63 13.50 -7.55
N ILE A 129 -24.66 12.18 -7.78
CA ILE A 129 -24.03 11.24 -6.85
C ILE A 129 -22.56 11.28 -7.19
N ASP A 130 -21.80 11.96 -6.33
CA ASP A 130 -20.34 11.96 -6.42
C ASP A 130 -19.85 10.57 -6.01
N LEU A 131 -19.48 9.75 -6.99
CA LEU A 131 -18.82 8.45 -6.79
C LEU A 131 -17.29 8.61 -6.90
N SER A 132 -16.78 9.83 -6.69
CA SER A 132 -15.33 10.08 -6.77
C SER A 132 -14.60 9.23 -5.76
N PHE A 133 -13.59 8.51 -6.23
CA PHE A 133 -12.71 7.75 -5.37
C PHE A 133 -11.81 8.71 -4.57
N THR A 134 -11.88 8.61 -3.25
CA THR A 134 -11.16 9.44 -2.29
C THR A 134 -10.18 8.62 -1.45
N GLN A 135 -9.28 9.30 -0.74
CA GLN A 135 -8.30 8.66 0.14
C GLN A 135 -8.98 7.77 1.21
N ASP A 136 -10.13 8.18 1.73
CA ASP A 136 -10.88 7.43 2.75
C ASP A 136 -11.47 6.11 2.22
N GLU A 137 -11.58 5.95 0.90
CA GLU A 137 -12.09 4.74 0.24
C GLU A 137 -11.00 3.72 -0.10
N VAL A 138 -9.73 4.08 0.12
CA VAL A 138 -8.60 3.19 -0.12
C VAL A 138 -8.70 2.00 0.84
N SER A 139 -8.94 0.83 0.27
CA SER A 139 -9.05 -0.45 1.00
C SER A 139 -8.19 -1.56 0.38
N ALA A 140 -7.47 -1.25 -0.70
CA ALA A 140 -6.51 -2.14 -1.33
C ALA A 140 -5.27 -1.37 -1.81
N LEU A 141 -4.10 -1.97 -1.56
CA LEU A 141 -2.80 -1.52 -2.07
C LEU A 141 -2.07 -2.73 -2.61
N ARG A 142 -1.49 -2.62 -3.81
CA ARG A 142 -0.65 -3.66 -4.39
C ARG A 142 0.67 -3.08 -4.81
N ILE A 143 1.75 -3.55 -4.21
CA ILE A 143 3.10 -3.17 -4.60
C ILE A 143 3.63 -4.21 -5.55
N PHE A 144 3.95 -3.79 -6.77
CA PHE A 144 4.49 -4.65 -7.81
C PHE A 144 6.01 -4.59 -7.76
N CYS A 145 6.63 -5.76 -7.70
CA CYS A 145 8.05 -5.94 -7.46
C CYS A 145 8.68 -6.80 -8.56
N SER A 146 9.93 -6.50 -8.90
CA SER A 146 10.79 -7.43 -9.63
C SER A 146 11.68 -8.17 -8.64
N ILE A 147 11.84 -9.48 -8.78
CA ILE A 147 12.81 -10.25 -7.99
C ILE A 147 14.17 -10.22 -8.69
N ASP A 148 15.21 -9.86 -7.94
CA ASP A 148 16.58 -10.08 -8.37
C ASP A 148 16.91 -11.58 -8.24
N GLY A 149 17.27 -12.22 -9.36
CA GLY A 149 17.58 -13.64 -9.41
C GLY A 149 18.81 -14.06 -8.58
N GLU A 150 19.77 -13.16 -8.35
CA GLU A 150 20.99 -13.48 -7.60
C GLU A 150 20.81 -13.26 -6.09
N THR A 151 20.15 -12.17 -5.72
CA THR A 151 20.02 -11.77 -4.30
C THR A 151 18.67 -12.15 -3.68
N SER A 152 17.70 -12.57 -4.49
CA SER A 152 16.31 -12.80 -4.09
C SER A 152 15.67 -11.57 -3.43
N GLN A 153 16.16 -10.36 -3.74
CA GLN A 153 15.60 -9.11 -3.26
C GLN A 153 14.39 -8.70 -4.10
N LEU A 154 13.33 -8.26 -3.42
CA LEU A 154 12.17 -7.65 -4.06
C LEU A 154 12.44 -6.16 -4.28
N ASN A 155 12.40 -5.74 -5.54
CA ASN A 155 12.58 -4.35 -5.94
C ASN A 155 11.23 -3.76 -6.39
N PRO A 156 10.58 -2.91 -5.57
CA PRO A 156 9.33 -2.26 -5.94
C PRO A 156 9.47 -1.42 -7.20
N ARG A 157 8.41 -1.40 -8.02
CA ARG A 157 8.34 -0.64 -9.28
C ARG A 157 7.19 0.35 -9.27
N TYR A 158 5.99 -0.14 -8.97
CA TYR A 158 4.78 0.67 -8.89
C TYR A 158 3.86 0.17 -7.78
N ALA A 159 3.01 1.06 -7.29
CA ALA A 159 2.02 0.82 -6.26
C ALA A 159 0.63 1.11 -6.83
N GLY A 160 -0.22 0.09 -6.95
CA GLY A 160 -1.62 0.24 -7.32
C GLY A 160 -2.46 0.60 -6.11
N ILE A 161 -3.23 1.68 -6.21
CA ILE A 161 -4.10 2.20 -5.15
C ILE A 161 -5.56 1.99 -5.56
N GLY A 162 -6.37 1.43 -4.67
CA GLY A 162 -7.74 1.07 -5.01
C GLY A 162 -8.59 0.60 -3.83
N SER A 163 -9.67 -0.10 -4.18
CA SER A 163 -10.63 -0.62 -3.21
C SER A 163 -10.93 -2.10 -3.37
N GLN A 164 -11.38 -2.72 -2.28
CA GLN A 164 -11.96 -4.05 -2.29
C GLN A 164 -13.36 -4.01 -2.92
N VAL A 165 -13.62 -4.92 -3.85
CA VAL A 165 -14.93 -5.08 -4.48
C VAL A 165 -15.63 -6.28 -3.86
N PHE A 166 -16.78 -6.05 -3.26
CA PHE A 166 -17.61 -7.09 -2.66
C PHE A 166 -18.84 -7.38 -3.51
N ASP A 167 -19.29 -8.63 -3.47
CA ASP A 167 -20.57 -9.02 -4.00
C ASP A 167 -21.69 -8.46 -3.10
N HIS A 168 -22.60 -7.68 -3.67
CA HIS A 168 -23.64 -7.00 -2.89
C HIS A 168 -24.59 -7.96 -2.18
N GLU A 169 -24.86 -9.13 -2.76
CA GLU A 169 -25.84 -10.09 -2.22
C GLU A 169 -25.22 -10.99 -1.15
N SER A 170 -24.00 -11.49 -1.40
CA SER A 170 -23.33 -12.45 -0.52
C SER A 170 -22.33 -11.82 0.46
N GLY A 171 -21.95 -10.55 0.25
CA GLY A 171 -20.92 -9.87 1.03
C GLY A 171 -19.52 -10.45 0.82
N ARG A 172 -19.34 -11.36 -0.14
CA ARG A 172 -18.06 -12.02 -0.40
C ARG A 172 -17.13 -11.10 -1.20
N LEU A 173 -15.86 -11.09 -0.84
CA LEU A 173 -14.83 -10.39 -1.62
C LEU A 173 -14.77 -11.00 -3.04
N ARG A 174 -15.01 -10.18 -4.06
CA ARG A 174 -14.91 -10.56 -5.47
C ARG A 174 -13.53 -10.29 -6.05
N GLY A 175 -12.84 -9.26 -5.55
CA GLY A 175 -11.53 -8.88 -6.05
C GLY A 175 -11.16 -7.46 -5.65
N LEU A 176 -10.19 -6.90 -6.36
CA LEU A 176 -9.64 -5.56 -6.12
C LEU A 176 -9.86 -4.71 -7.36
N SER A 177 -10.25 -3.45 -7.18
CA SER A 177 -10.34 -2.44 -8.23
C SER A 177 -9.30 -1.36 -7.98
N PHE A 178 -8.17 -1.45 -8.68
CA PHE A 178 -7.16 -0.40 -8.66
C PHE A 178 -7.61 0.75 -9.55
N LYS A 179 -7.51 1.98 -9.04
CA LYS A 179 -7.94 3.20 -9.72
C LYS A 179 -6.79 3.88 -10.44
N PHE A 180 -5.62 3.86 -9.83
CA PHE A 180 -4.40 4.42 -10.40
C PHE A 180 -3.17 3.73 -9.81
N TYR A 181 -2.03 4.01 -10.44
CA TYR A 181 -0.74 3.45 -10.09
C TYR A 181 0.28 4.55 -9.90
N VAL A 182 1.04 4.51 -8.81
CA VAL A 182 2.14 5.44 -8.53
C VAL A 182 3.46 4.73 -8.80
N GLN A 183 4.35 5.34 -9.57
CA GLN A 183 5.72 4.85 -9.70
C GLN A 183 6.45 5.04 -8.37
N VAL A 184 7.03 3.96 -7.84
CA VAL A 184 7.74 3.97 -6.55
C VAL A 184 9.16 3.40 -6.63
N GLY A 185 9.66 3.10 -7.84
CA GLY A 185 11.00 2.56 -8.07
C GLY A 185 11.65 3.03 -9.37
N GLU A 186 12.88 2.59 -9.63
CA GLU A 186 13.65 3.01 -10.80
C GLU A 186 13.18 2.30 -12.08
N GLY A 187 12.90 3.08 -13.13
CA GLY A 187 12.67 2.58 -14.49
C GLY A 187 11.39 1.76 -14.70
N MET A 188 10.91 1.74 -15.95
CA MET A 188 9.80 0.89 -16.37
C MET A 188 10.28 -0.02 -17.49
N SER A 189 10.17 -1.33 -17.28
CA SER A 189 10.10 -2.28 -18.37
C SER A 189 8.83 -3.12 -18.16
N LEU A 190 7.91 -3.02 -19.11
CA LEU A 190 6.75 -3.93 -19.23
C LEU A 190 7.23 -5.38 -19.12
N GLY A 191 6.55 -6.18 -18.30
CA GLY A 191 6.85 -7.62 -18.13
C GLY A 191 7.98 -7.97 -17.15
N SER A 192 8.39 -7.05 -16.27
CA SER A 192 9.46 -7.33 -15.28
C SER A 192 8.99 -7.43 -13.82
N SER A 193 7.70 -7.22 -13.55
CA SER A 193 7.15 -7.45 -12.21
C SER A 193 6.81 -8.93 -12.06
N SER A 194 7.71 -9.66 -11.40
CA SER A 194 7.56 -11.09 -11.13
C SER A 194 6.65 -11.38 -9.95
N GLU A 195 6.51 -10.45 -9.00
CA GLU A 195 5.76 -10.70 -7.78
C GLU A 195 5.13 -9.43 -7.24
N SER A 196 4.06 -9.57 -6.47
CA SER A 196 3.36 -8.43 -5.90
C SER A 196 2.98 -8.66 -4.45
N LEU A 197 3.24 -7.67 -3.60
CA LEU A 197 2.77 -7.64 -2.22
C LEU A 197 1.38 -6.99 -2.19
N VAL A 198 0.38 -7.77 -1.80
CA VAL A 198 -1.01 -7.34 -1.70
C VAL A 198 -1.32 -6.98 -0.25
N MET A 199 -1.86 -5.80 -0.02
CA MET A 199 -2.33 -5.31 1.27
C MET A 199 -3.79 -4.88 1.14
N GLN A 200 -4.59 -5.16 2.16
CA GLN A 200 -6.02 -4.85 2.17
C GLN A 200 -6.52 -4.53 3.56
N THR A 201 -7.67 -3.89 3.64
CA THR A 201 -8.42 -3.72 4.89
C THR A 201 -9.06 -5.05 5.31
N ASP A 202 -8.85 -5.43 6.58
CA ASP A 202 -9.50 -6.60 7.18
C ASP A 202 -10.93 -6.30 7.65
N SER A 203 -11.63 -7.32 8.16
CA SER A 203 -13.00 -7.16 8.69
C SER A 203 -13.13 -6.20 9.87
N MET A 204 -12.02 -5.82 10.51
CA MET A 204 -11.96 -4.86 11.62
C MET A 204 -11.63 -3.45 11.14
N GLY A 205 -11.48 -3.23 9.83
CA GLY A 205 -11.09 -1.93 9.28
C GLY A 205 -9.58 -1.66 9.35
N LEU A 206 -8.75 -2.68 9.61
CA LEU A 206 -7.30 -2.52 9.71
C LEU A 206 -6.60 -2.92 8.42
N PHE A 207 -5.76 -2.03 7.90
CA PHE A 207 -4.97 -2.27 6.69
C PHE A 207 -3.78 -3.21 6.99
N ARG A 208 -3.70 -4.35 6.31
CA ARG A 208 -2.70 -5.40 6.58
C ARG A 208 -2.13 -6.02 5.30
N PRO A 209 -0.91 -6.58 5.35
CA PRO A 209 -0.41 -7.45 4.28
C PRO A 209 -1.25 -8.73 4.25
N MET A 210 -1.67 -9.13 3.05
CA MET A 210 -2.55 -10.28 2.84
C MET A 210 -1.82 -11.42 2.14
N ALA A 211 -1.08 -11.11 1.08
CA ALA A 211 -0.36 -12.15 0.34
C ALA A 211 0.79 -11.57 -0.48
N PHE A 212 1.74 -12.43 -0.83
CA PHE A 212 2.50 -12.27 -2.04
C PHE A 212 1.83 -13.07 -3.16
N LEU A 213 1.72 -12.45 -4.33
CA LEU A 213 1.03 -12.99 -5.49
C LEU A 213 1.91 -12.84 -6.73
N MET A 214 2.10 -13.96 -7.43
CA MET A 214 2.82 -14.05 -8.71
C MET A 214 1.93 -14.76 -9.73
N HIS A 215 1.94 -14.28 -10.98
CA HIS A 215 1.37 -15.01 -12.11
C HIS A 215 2.46 -15.87 -12.73
N ASN A 216 2.18 -17.17 -12.95
CA ASN A 216 3.21 -18.12 -13.37
C ASN A 216 3.75 -17.87 -14.80
N GLU A 217 3.06 -17.08 -15.63
CA GLU A 217 3.59 -16.65 -16.93
C GLU A 217 4.60 -15.49 -16.84
N ASP A 218 4.57 -14.72 -15.75
CA ASP A 218 5.42 -13.52 -15.59
C ASP A 218 6.80 -13.86 -15.03
N SER A 219 6.91 -14.95 -14.26
CA SER A 219 8.17 -15.41 -13.69
C SER A 219 8.10 -16.86 -13.22
N ASP A 220 9.23 -17.55 -13.34
CA ASP A 220 9.41 -18.91 -12.82
C ASP A 220 9.79 -18.96 -11.33
N ARG A 221 9.94 -17.79 -10.67
CA ARG A 221 10.49 -17.73 -9.31
C ARG A 221 9.87 -16.62 -8.48
N GLY A 222 9.12 -17.00 -7.44
CA GLY A 222 8.54 -16.13 -6.41
C GLY A 222 8.97 -16.49 -4.98
N ILE A 223 8.37 -15.87 -3.96
CA ILE A 223 8.67 -16.16 -2.55
C ILE A 223 8.42 -17.62 -2.18
N SER A 224 7.37 -18.24 -2.71
CA SER A 224 7.08 -19.66 -2.48
C SER A 224 8.21 -20.56 -2.99
N ASP A 225 8.80 -20.23 -4.14
CA ASP A 225 9.89 -21.00 -4.73
C ASP A 225 11.19 -20.80 -3.94
N ILE A 226 11.49 -19.56 -3.57
CA ILE A 226 12.63 -19.22 -2.69
C ILE A 226 12.54 -19.98 -1.36
N ALA A 227 11.34 -20.06 -0.77
CA ALA A 227 11.12 -20.81 0.47
C ALA A 227 11.37 -22.31 0.29
N ARG A 228 10.84 -22.92 -0.78
CA ARG A 228 10.99 -24.35 -1.07
C ARG A 228 12.41 -24.73 -1.45
N GLU A 229 13.12 -23.89 -2.17
CA GLU A 229 14.55 -24.06 -2.46
C GLU A 229 15.37 -24.09 -1.16
N LYS A 230 15.04 -23.21 -0.21
CA LYS A 230 15.81 -23.04 1.03
C LYS A 230 15.50 -24.12 2.09
N PHE A 231 14.25 -24.56 2.18
CA PHE A 231 13.78 -25.41 3.30
C PHE A 231 13.26 -26.79 2.88
N GLY A 232 13.08 -27.04 1.58
CA GLY A 232 12.60 -28.30 1.02
C GLY A 232 11.22 -28.17 0.38
N SER A 233 10.94 -29.03 -0.62
CA SER A 233 9.70 -29.00 -1.43
C SER A 233 8.42 -29.18 -0.63
N GLU A 234 8.47 -29.92 0.47
CA GLU A 234 7.33 -30.19 1.37
C GLU A 234 7.01 -29.02 2.32
N THR A 235 7.75 -27.90 2.21
CA THR A 235 7.51 -26.72 3.02
C THR A 235 6.20 -26.06 2.60
N ASN A 236 5.27 -25.99 3.55
CA ASN A 236 3.96 -25.37 3.34
C ASN A 236 3.77 -24.09 4.17
N GLN A 237 4.63 -23.86 5.17
CA GLN A 237 4.57 -22.67 6.01
C GLN A 237 5.98 -22.17 6.32
N VAL A 238 6.14 -20.85 6.28
CA VAL A 238 7.38 -20.16 6.67
C VAL A 238 7.06 -18.89 7.45
N GLN A 239 7.93 -18.56 8.39
CA GLN A 239 7.93 -17.22 8.97
C GLN A 239 8.65 -16.27 8.00
N CYS A 240 8.06 -15.10 7.79
CA CYS A 240 8.54 -14.06 6.90
C CYS A 240 8.65 -12.74 7.65
N SER A 241 9.79 -12.06 7.51
CA SER A 241 9.99 -10.69 8.00
C SER A 241 10.66 -9.82 6.96
N PHE A 242 10.26 -8.56 6.87
CA PHE A 242 10.85 -7.57 5.99
C PHE A 242 10.57 -6.15 6.51
N ASP A 243 11.36 -5.19 6.03
CA ASP A 243 11.16 -3.77 6.30
C ASP A 243 10.62 -3.06 5.06
N LEU A 244 9.63 -2.21 5.26
CA LEU A 244 9.10 -1.28 4.28
C LEU A 244 9.58 0.12 4.60
N HIS A 245 10.07 0.81 3.59
CA HIS A 245 10.53 2.19 3.70
C HIS A 245 10.04 3.02 2.53
N TYR A 246 9.36 4.12 2.81
CA TYR A 246 9.02 5.13 1.82
C TYR A 246 9.85 6.38 2.07
N ASP A 247 10.76 6.66 1.14
CA ASP A 247 11.62 7.84 1.08
C ASP A 247 10.87 8.94 0.33
N ASN A 248 10.39 9.94 1.08
CA ASN A 248 9.62 11.06 0.52
C ASN A 248 10.51 11.99 -0.32
N SER A 249 11.81 12.05 -0.04
CA SER A 249 12.71 12.97 -0.76
C SER A 249 12.93 12.53 -2.20
N ASN A 250 12.88 11.21 -2.44
CA ASN A 250 13.10 10.62 -3.76
C ASN A 250 11.83 10.00 -4.36
N GLY A 251 10.71 9.97 -3.62
CA GLY A 251 9.47 9.29 -4.04
C GLY A 251 9.65 7.77 -4.19
N ARG A 252 10.53 7.17 -3.40
CA ARG A 252 10.96 5.77 -3.58
C ARG A 252 10.45 4.89 -2.46
N PHE A 253 9.94 3.73 -2.85
CA PHE A 253 9.56 2.66 -1.94
C PHE A 253 10.59 1.54 -1.99
N TYR A 254 10.96 1.07 -0.81
CA TYR A 254 11.92 0.00 -0.63
C TYR A 254 11.28 -1.12 0.20
N LEU A 255 11.49 -2.36 -0.26
CA LEU A 255 11.26 -3.57 0.53
C LEU A 255 12.63 -4.17 0.81
N GLN A 256 13.03 -4.16 2.08
CA GLN A 256 14.39 -4.51 2.51
C GLN A 256 14.35 -5.64 3.52
N GLU A 257 15.51 -6.28 3.69
CA GLU A 257 15.73 -7.30 4.71
C GLU A 257 14.74 -8.48 4.70
N LEU A 258 14.24 -8.87 3.52
CA LEU A 258 13.39 -10.04 3.39
C LEU A 258 14.12 -11.29 3.93
N LYS A 259 13.58 -11.84 5.02
CA LYS A 259 14.10 -13.04 5.69
C LYS A 259 12.97 -14.05 5.80
N LEU A 260 13.28 -15.26 5.36
CA LEU A 260 12.44 -16.44 5.51
C LEU A 260 13.11 -17.42 6.49
N SER A 261 12.32 -18.00 7.39
CA SER A 261 12.71 -19.06 8.32
C SER A 261 11.60 -20.11 8.47
N LEU A 262 11.95 -21.31 8.93
CA LEU A 262 10.95 -22.30 9.34
C LEU A 262 10.15 -21.76 10.53
N VAL A 263 8.85 -22.09 10.57
CA VAL A 263 8.01 -21.81 11.74
C VAL A 263 8.51 -22.69 12.88
N GLU A 264 8.97 -22.08 13.97
CA GLU A 264 9.32 -22.84 15.17
C GLU A 264 8.04 -23.47 15.74
N GLN A 265 7.95 -24.80 15.76
CA GLN A 265 6.88 -25.46 16.49
C GLN A 265 7.04 -25.12 17.98
N PRO A 266 5.97 -24.75 18.70
CA PRO A 266 6.06 -24.63 20.14
C PRO A 266 6.51 -25.97 20.73
N LEU A 267 7.64 -25.94 21.44
CA LEU A 267 8.23 -27.07 22.18
C LEU A 267 7.25 -27.69 23.18
#